data_AF-A0A3B9Y5Z4-F1
#
_entry.id   AF-A0A3B9Y5Z4-F1
#
_cell.length_a   1.000
_cell.length_b   1.000
_cell.length_c   1.000
_cell.angle_alpha   90.00
_cell.angle_beta   90.00
_cell.angle_gamma   90.00
#
_symmetry.space_group_name_H-M   'P 1'
#
loop_
_entity.id
_entity.type
_entity.pdbx_description
1 polymer ?
#
loop_
_entity_poly.entity_id
_entity_poly.type
_entity_poly.pdbx_seq_one_letter_code
_entity_poly.pdbx_strand_id
1 'polypeptide(L)'
;MKQSSYTTHGQRIRWRENSLEGADENVSKKFDWYVIRKFGPYVARYKGWTLASVALMVLYTVLNLANPFLIGVAIDQFISHSDLRGLAITGTILIVVNVFMWQAQYWQVWTMSWAGQQILYHLSSDMFSYLQQLSLSFYDRTQIGRVMSRLQSDIDVLESMLSSGLLSMLGSLLSLVGIVAAMLALNAPLALLSFTVLPIMFVIAAFWQRFAQRSFRRTRGAISMVNATLQENISGMRVIQSLVREDRNRDEFDELNAYNRDTNLEASRVAALILPLVEVVAAIAIAITVLYGGVLVSQGTLKVGALVAFTLYINRFFDPIREISQQYSQLQRAGVAAERIFQILETPVDIKDKLDAEKLPQIRGEVEFRDVVFSYNRDIPVLHDFNLHIKAGQTVAIVGPTGAGKSTIAGLLARFYDVLQGAVLIDGHDVRDVTQHSLRSQIGVVL
;
A
#
# COMPACT_ATOMS: atom_id res chain seq x y z
N MET A 1 -28.79 31.40 27.64
CA MET A 1 -28.25 32.03 26.43
C MET A 1 -26.99 31.36 25.82
N LYS A 2 -26.61 30.13 26.22
CA LYS A 2 -25.40 29.41 25.71
C LYS A 2 -25.67 28.28 24.69
N GLN A 3 -26.93 28.02 24.33
CA GLN A 3 -27.29 26.94 23.39
C GLN A 3 -27.29 27.39 21.92
N SER A 4 -27.29 28.70 21.64
CA SER A 4 -27.39 29.22 20.27
C SER A 4 -26.04 29.29 19.54
N SER A 5 -24.89 29.27 20.23
CA SER A 5 -23.57 29.32 19.57
C SER A 5 -23.22 27.97 18.95
N TYR A 6 -23.51 26.86 19.61
CA TYR A 6 -23.17 25.51 19.13
C TYR A 6 -23.87 25.15 17.80
N THR A 7 -25.12 25.57 17.60
CA THR A 7 -25.88 25.25 16.37
C THR A 7 -25.40 26.03 15.15
N THR A 8 -25.03 27.31 15.30
CA THR A 8 -24.46 28.11 14.18
C THR A 8 -23.02 27.71 13.87
N HIS A 9 -22.25 27.30 14.88
CA HIS A 9 -20.85 26.87 14.69
C HIS A 9 -20.76 25.46 14.08
N GLY A 10 -21.66 24.55 14.47
CA GLY A 10 -21.81 23.26 13.81
C GLY A 10 -22.11 23.38 12.31
N GLN A 11 -22.84 24.42 11.89
CA GLN A 11 -23.07 24.70 10.46
C GLN A 11 -21.81 25.17 9.73
N ARG A 12 -20.95 25.99 10.36
CA ARG A 12 -19.66 26.43 9.76
C ARG A 12 -18.67 25.27 9.60
N ILE A 13 -18.54 24.43 10.62
CA ILE A 13 -17.68 23.24 10.57
C ILE A 13 -18.18 22.28 9.49
N ARG A 14 -19.50 22.05 9.44
CA ARG A 14 -20.14 21.18 8.43
C ARG A 14 -20.01 21.72 6.99
N TRP A 15 -19.96 23.05 6.81
CA TRP A 15 -19.67 23.67 5.51
C TRP A 15 -18.23 23.43 5.05
N ARG A 16 -17.25 23.57 5.96
CA ARG A 16 -15.84 23.25 5.68
C ARG A 16 -15.64 21.76 5.39
N GLU A 17 -16.33 20.89 6.12
CA GLU A 17 -16.34 19.43 5.92
C GLU A 17 -16.82 19.07 4.50
N ASN A 18 -17.96 19.60 4.05
CA ASN A 18 -18.47 19.36 2.70
C ASN A 18 -17.53 19.84 1.58
N SER A 19 -16.78 20.93 1.81
CA SER A 19 -15.84 21.46 0.80
C SER A 19 -14.60 20.60 0.60
N LEU A 20 -14.22 19.82 1.62
CA LEU A 20 -13.07 18.91 1.59
C LEU A 20 -13.47 17.48 1.19
N GLU A 21 -14.73 17.08 1.43
CA GLU A 21 -15.27 15.75 1.04
C GLU A 21 -15.08 15.42 -0.45
N GLY A 22 -15.11 16.43 -1.34
CA GLY A 22 -14.98 16.22 -2.78
C GLY A 22 -13.55 15.99 -3.28
N ALA A 23 -12.51 16.30 -2.49
CA ALA A 23 -11.12 16.24 -2.96
C ALA A 23 -10.46 14.86 -2.74
N ASP A 24 -10.86 14.13 -1.69
CA ASP A 24 -10.21 12.88 -1.26
C ASP A 24 -10.90 11.59 -1.78
N GLU A 25 -12.06 11.69 -2.44
CA GLU A 25 -12.91 10.52 -2.75
C GLU A 25 -12.51 9.65 -3.95
N ASN A 26 -11.40 9.92 -4.63
CA ASN A 26 -10.99 9.16 -5.82
C ASN A 26 -9.97 8.03 -5.57
N VAL A 27 -9.92 7.45 -4.37
CA VAL A 27 -9.06 6.26 -4.08
C VAL A 27 -9.78 4.93 -4.37
N SER A 28 -11.05 4.95 -4.80
CA SER A 28 -11.77 3.75 -5.23
C SER A 28 -11.50 3.39 -6.71
N LYS A 29 -10.25 3.30 -7.13
CA LYS A 29 -9.94 2.58 -8.38
C LYS A 29 -10.06 1.08 -8.10
N LYS A 30 -10.88 0.39 -8.91
CA LYS A 30 -11.01 -1.08 -8.88
C LYS A 30 -9.63 -1.69 -9.07
N PHE A 31 -9.37 -2.80 -8.36
CA PHE A 31 -8.12 -3.57 -8.47
C PHE A 31 -7.85 -3.94 -9.93
N ASP A 32 -6.74 -3.42 -10.48
CA ASP A 32 -6.42 -3.56 -11.90
C ASP A 32 -5.54 -4.80 -12.14
N TRP A 33 -6.11 -5.78 -12.85
CA TRP A 33 -5.42 -7.03 -13.21
C TRP A 33 -4.18 -6.80 -14.07
N TYR A 34 -4.09 -5.65 -14.76
CA TYR A 34 -2.90 -5.22 -15.50
C TYR A 34 -1.65 -5.18 -14.61
N VAL A 35 -1.79 -4.68 -13.38
CA VAL A 35 -0.68 -4.48 -12.43
C VAL A 35 -0.11 -5.81 -11.93
N ILE A 36 -0.96 -6.81 -11.65
CA ILE A 36 -0.49 -8.16 -11.26
C ILE A 36 0.31 -8.80 -12.38
N ARG A 37 -0.17 -8.69 -13.63
CA ARG A 37 0.51 -9.31 -14.78
C ARG A 37 1.92 -8.73 -14.97
N LYS A 38 2.10 -7.44 -14.73
CA LYS A 38 3.39 -6.74 -14.79
C LYS A 38 4.31 -7.07 -13.62
N PHE A 39 3.75 -7.37 -12.46
CA PHE A 39 4.50 -7.83 -11.29
C PHE A 39 4.93 -9.31 -11.39
N GLY A 40 4.20 -10.10 -12.19
CA GLY A 40 4.43 -11.53 -12.40
C GLY A 40 5.89 -11.92 -12.70
N PRO A 41 6.62 -11.25 -13.61
CA PRO A 41 8.03 -11.53 -13.89
C PRO A 41 8.95 -11.40 -12.67
N TYR A 42 8.73 -10.39 -11.82
CA TYR A 42 9.51 -10.20 -10.59
C TYR A 42 9.27 -11.33 -9.60
N VAL A 43 8.02 -11.74 -9.42
CA VAL A 43 7.64 -12.89 -8.57
C VAL A 43 8.18 -14.20 -9.15
N ALA A 44 8.09 -14.38 -10.48
CA ALA A 44 8.53 -15.60 -11.17
C ALA A 44 10.03 -15.87 -11.02
N ARG A 45 10.85 -14.81 -10.90
CA ARG A 45 12.29 -14.92 -10.61
C ARG A 45 12.56 -15.63 -9.28
N TYR A 46 11.67 -15.47 -8.30
CA TYR A 46 11.78 -16.07 -6.96
C TYR A 46 10.77 -17.18 -6.71
N LYS A 47 10.24 -17.79 -7.78
CA LYS A 47 9.17 -18.82 -7.72
C LYS A 47 9.46 -19.97 -6.75
N GLY A 48 10.72 -20.37 -6.59
CA GLY A 48 11.10 -21.46 -5.68
C GLY A 48 10.80 -21.12 -4.22
N TRP A 49 11.20 -19.93 -3.77
CA TRP A 49 10.95 -19.46 -2.42
C TRP A 49 9.47 -19.15 -2.19
N THR A 50 8.78 -18.58 -3.18
CA THR A 50 7.33 -18.32 -3.07
C THR A 50 6.51 -19.61 -3.06
N LEU A 51 6.92 -20.65 -3.80
CA LEU A 51 6.26 -21.96 -3.74
C LEU A 51 6.56 -22.65 -2.40
N ALA A 52 7.78 -22.53 -1.89
CA ALA A 52 8.13 -23.06 -0.57
C ALA A 52 7.30 -22.39 0.55
N SER A 53 7.12 -21.07 0.50
CA SER A 53 6.29 -20.35 1.49
C SER A 53 4.81 -20.74 1.38
N VAL A 54 4.27 -20.94 0.16
CA VAL A 54 2.92 -21.47 -0.03
C VAL A 54 2.78 -22.90 0.51
N ALA A 55 3.75 -23.79 0.26
CA ALA A 55 3.72 -25.15 0.77
C ALA A 55 3.78 -25.20 2.30
N LEU A 56 4.63 -24.37 2.92
CA LEU A 56 4.72 -24.23 4.37
C LEU A 56 3.44 -23.63 4.97
N MET A 57 2.79 -22.69 4.28
CA MET A 57 1.48 -22.15 4.66
C MET A 57 0.38 -23.21 4.65
N VAL A 58 0.34 -24.08 3.63
CA VAL A 58 -0.59 -25.21 3.58
C VAL A 58 -0.29 -26.18 4.72
N LEU A 59 0.97 -26.53 4.96
CA LEU A 59 1.38 -27.42 6.05
C LEU A 59 0.98 -26.85 7.42
N TYR A 60 1.28 -25.58 7.67
CA TYR A 60 0.87 -24.88 8.88
C TYR A 60 -0.65 -24.94 9.06
N THR A 61 -1.40 -24.65 8.01
CA THR A 61 -2.87 -24.66 8.04
C THR A 61 -3.40 -26.05 8.39
N VAL A 62 -2.90 -27.10 7.74
CA VAL A 62 -3.31 -28.50 8.02
C VAL A 62 -2.98 -28.89 9.47
N LEU A 63 -1.77 -28.58 9.96
CA LEU A 63 -1.38 -28.88 11.35
C LEU A 63 -2.23 -28.10 12.36
N ASN A 64 -2.52 -26.83 12.06
CA ASN A 64 -3.40 -26.02 12.87
C ASN A 64 -4.80 -26.64 12.95
N LEU A 65 -5.35 -27.09 11.81
CA LEU A 65 -6.65 -27.75 11.76
C LEU A 65 -6.68 -29.12 12.45
N ALA A 66 -5.56 -29.84 12.50
CA ALA A 66 -5.47 -31.13 13.19
C ALA A 66 -5.57 -30.98 14.72
N ASN A 67 -5.18 -29.84 15.28
CA ASN A 67 -5.04 -29.66 16.73
C ASN A 67 -6.37 -29.86 17.51
N PRO A 68 -7.52 -29.22 17.16
CA PRO A 68 -8.80 -29.47 17.81
C PRO A 68 -9.27 -30.92 17.68
N PHE A 69 -9.04 -31.55 16.52
CA PHE A 69 -9.39 -32.95 16.27
C PHE A 69 -8.58 -33.90 17.18
N LEU A 70 -7.27 -33.68 17.31
CA LEU A 70 -6.41 -34.48 18.19
C LEU A 70 -6.80 -34.35 19.66
N ILE A 71 -7.22 -33.15 20.10
CA ILE A 71 -7.76 -32.93 21.44
C ILE A 71 -9.06 -33.74 21.62
N GLY A 72 -9.95 -33.75 20.62
CA GLY A 72 -11.15 -34.57 20.65
C GLY A 72 -10.86 -36.07 20.76
N VAL A 73 -9.92 -36.57 19.96
CA VAL A 73 -9.47 -37.98 20.02
C VAL A 73 -8.88 -38.32 21.39
N ALA A 74 -8.08 -37.42 21.98
CA ALA A 74 -7.50 -37.61 23.30
C ALA A 74 -8.57 -37.83 24.38
N ILE A 75 -9.64 -37.03 24.33
CA ILE A 75 -10.76 -37.11 25.26
C ILE A 75 -11.55 -38.42 25.05
N ASP A 76 -11.89 -38.72 23.81
CA ASP A 76 -12.76 -39.86 23.48
C ASP A 76 -12.09 -41.21 23.72
N GLN A 77 -10.80 -41.34 23.39
CA GLN A 77 -10.12 -42.63 23.43
C GLN A 77 -9.41 -42.87 24.77
N PHE A 78 -8.79 -41.86 25.38
CA PHE A 78 -7.87 -42.09 26.49
C PHE A 78 -8.39 -41.55 27.83
N ILE A 79 -8.97 -40.35 27.86
CA ILE A 79 -9.54 -39.79 29.10
C ILE A 79 -10.78 -40.56 29.52
N SER A 80 -11.68 -40.85 28.58
CA SER A 80 -12.94 -41.57 28.86
C SER A 80 -12.71 -43.01 29.37
N HIS A 81 -11.57 -43.62 29.02
CA HIS A 81 -11.19 -44.97 29.46
C HIS A 81 -10.15 -44.97 30.60
N SER A 82 -9.79 -43.81 31.15
CA SER A 82 -8.75 -43.65 32.18
C SER A 82 -7.38 -44.25 31.82
N ASP A 83 -7.02 -44.29 30.52
CA ASP A 83 -5.74 -44.79 30.04
C ASP A 83 -4.67 -43.69 30.06
N LEU A 84 -3.88 -43.67 31.14
CA LEU A 84 -2.78 -42.73 31.33
C LEU A 84 -1.67 -42.87 30.29
N ARG A 85 -1.44 -44.09 29.76
CA ARG A 85 -0.36 -44.35 28.80
C ARG A 85 -0.75 -43.82 27.43
N GLY A 86 -1.98 -44.10 26.99
CA GLY A 86 -2.52 -43.54 25.76
C GLY A 86 -2.60 -42.02 25.79
N LEU A 87 -3.01 -41.43 26.93
CA LEU A 87 -3.01 -39.98 27.12
C LEU A 87 -1.62 -39.37 26.99
N ALA A 88 -0.59 -39.99 27.58
CA ALA A 88 0.80 -39.53 27.47
C ALA A 88 1.33 -39.58 26.02
N ILE A 89 0.96 -40.62 25.27
CA ILE A 89 1.31 -40.74 23.85
C ILE A 89 0.62 -39.65 23.04
N THR A 90 -0.68 -39.44 23.20
CA THR A 90 -1.41 -38.38 22.46
C THR A 90 -0.96 -36.98 22.86
N GLY A 91 -0.64 -36.76 24.13
CA GLY A 91 -0.03 -35.51 24.60
C GLY A 91 1.34 -35.25 23.94
N THR A 92 2.17 -36.29 23.82
CA THR A 92 3.45 -36.21 23.11
C THR A 92 3.25 -35.92 21.61
N ILE A 93 2.28 -36.58 20.96
CA ILE A 93 1.92 -36.31 19.56
C ILE A 93 1.46 -34.85 19.41
N LEU A 94 0.62 -34.35 20.31
CA LEU A 94 0.18 -32.95 20.32
C LEU A 94 1.38 -31.99 20.43
N ILE A 95 2.33 -32.26 21.32
CA ILE A 95 3.56 -31.44 21.43
C ILE A 95 4.32 -31.46 20.11
N VAL A 96 4.56 -32.64 19.54
CA VAL A 96 5.27 -32.80 18.27
C VAL A 96 4.56 -32.04 17.14
N VAL A 97 3.23 -32.17 17.03
CA VAL A 97 2.41 -31.44 16.04
C VAL A 97 2.53 -29.93 16.23
N ASN A 98 2.47 -29.44 17.47
CA ASN A 98 2.62 -28.00 17.75
C ASN A 98 4.04 -27.50 17.44
N VAL A 99 5.09 -28.29 17.69
CA VAL A 99 6.48 -27.96 17.31
C VAL A 99 6.63 -27.90 15.79
N PHE A 100 6.08 -28.86 15.05
CA PHE A 100 6.07 -28.82 13.59
C PHE A 100 5.24 -27.66 13.04
N MET A 101 4.12 -27.34 13.67
CA MET A 101 3.28 -26.19 13.31
C MET A 101 4.05 -24.89 13.49
N TRP A 102 4.71 -24.70 14.63
CA TRP A 102 5.57 -23.56 14.90
C TRP A 102 6.72 -23.47 13.90
N GLN A 103 7.38 -24.60 13.59
CA GLN A 103 8.47 -24.62 12.64
C GLN A 103 8.04 -24.32 11.21
N ALA A 104 6.88 -24.83 10.79
CA ALA A 104 6.27 -24.52 9.51
C ALA A 104 5.96 -23.02 9.40
N GLN A 105 5.37 -22.43 10.45
CA GLN A 105 5.08 -21.00 10.52
C GLN A 105 6.35 -20.15 10.47
N TYR A 106 7.38 -20.51 11.25
CA TYR A 106 8.66 -19.79 11.25
C TYR A 106 9.30 -19.78 9.87
N TRP A 107 9.44 -20.95 9.23
CA TRP A 107 10.02 -21.03 7.90
C TRP A 107 9.14 -20.37 6.84
N GLN A 108 7.80 -20.45 6.97
CA GLN A 108 6.88 -19.74 6.09
C GLN A 108 7.12 -18.23 6.14
N VAL A 109 7.16 -17.65 7.33
CA VAL A 109 7.40 -16.21 7.52
C VAL A 109 8.78 -15.82 7.01
N TRP A 110 9.82 -16.61 7.32
CA TRP A 110 11.19 -16.34 6.88
C TRP A 110 11.32 -16.40 5.36
N THR A 111 10.85 -17.49 4.73
CA THR A 111 10.93 -17.66 3.27
C THR A 111 10.12 -16.62 2.52
N MET A 112 8.95 -16.23 3.04
CA MET A 112 8.15 -15.17 2.45
C MET A 112 8.84 -13.81 2.56
N SER A 113 9.34 -13.46 3.75
CA SER A 113 10.01 -12.18 3.98
C SER A 113 11.24 -12.07 3.10
N TRP A 114 12.02 -13.15 2.99
CA TRP A 114 13.18 -13.20 2.10
C TRP A 114 12.79 -13.02 0.62
N ALA A 115 11.80 -13.77 0.13
CA ALA A 115 11.32 -13.64 -1.24
C ALA A 115 10.78 -12.23 -1.52
N GLY A 116 9.99 -11.68 -0.61
CA GLY A 116 9.44 -10.32 -0.70
C GLY A 116 10.53 -9.27 -0.79
N GLN A 117 11.51 -9.29 0.12
CA GLN A 117 12.64 -8.36 0.11
C GLN A 117 13.46 -8.44 -1.18
N GLN A 118 13.71 -9.64 -1.70
CA GLN A 118 14.47 -9.80 -2.95
C GLN A 118 13.71 -9.27 -4.17
N ILE A 119 12.39 -9.50 -4.24
CA ILE A 119 11.51 -8.92 -5.26
C ILE A 119 11.60 -7.40 -5.22
N LEU A 120 11.49 -6.81 -4.03
CA LEU A 120 11.51 -5.36 -3.84
C LEU A 120 12.88 -4.75 -4.11
N TYR A 121 13.96 -5.45 -3.75
CA TYR A 121 15.32 -5.03 -4.06
C TYR A 121 15.49 -4.85 -5.58
N HIS A 122 15.05 -5.83 -6.37
CA HIS A 122 15.12 -5.73 -7.83
C HIS A 122 14.19 -4.66 -8.40
N LEU A 123 12.96 -4.57 -7.90
CA LEU A 123 12.03 -3.53 -8.35
C LEU A 123 12.58 -2.12 -8.06
N SER A 124 13.13 -1.90 -6.87
CA SER A 124 13.73 -0.63 -6.45
C SER A 124 14.98 -0.31 -7.27
N SER A 125 15.82 -1.31 -7.51
CA SER A 125 17.02 -1.19 -8.34
C SER A 125 16.68 -0.83 -9.79
N ASP A 126 15.68 -1.49 -10.37
CA ASP A 126 15.22 -1.22 -11.73
C ASP A 126 14.61 0.17 -11.83
N MET A 127 13.78 0.57 -10.87
CA MET A 127 13.19 1.91 -10.84
C MET A 127 14.26 3.00 -10.66
N PHE A 128 15.23 2.79 -9.77
CA PHE A 128 16.33 3.72 -9.59
C PHE A 128 17.20 3.85 -10.85
N SER A 129 17.51 2.71 -11.50
CA SER A 129 18.26 2.69 -12.76
C SER A 129 17.50 3.36 -13.89
N TYR A 130 16.18 3.16 -13.95
CA TYR A 130 15.31 3.77 -14.96
C TYR A 130 15.18 5.29 -14.78
N LEU A 131 15.06 5.76 -13.53
CA LEU A 131 15.02 7.19 -13.22
C LEU A 131 16.30 7.90 -13.72
N GLN A 132 17.47 7.29 -13.61
CA GLN A 132 18.72 7.86 -14.13
C GLN A 132 18.75 7.98 -15.66
N GLN A 133 17.89 7.24 -16.38
CA GLN A 133 17.79 7.29 -17.84
C GLN A 133 16.78 8.33 -18.33
N LEU A 134 15.87 8.80 -17.47
CA LEU A 134 14.87 9.79 -17.83
C LEU A 134 15.52 11.16 -18.12
N SER A 135 14.94 11.87 -19.08
CA SER A 135 15.40 13.21 -19.50
C SER A 135 15.17 14.26 -18.40
N LEU A 136 15.86 15.40 -18.48
CA LEU A 136 15.66 16.52 -17.56
C LEU A 136 14.20 17.03 -17.61
N SER A 137 13.56 16.94 -18.77
CA SER A 137 12.14 17.28 -18.98
C SER A 137 11.20 16.57 -18.01
N PHE A 138 11.49 15.32 -17.65
CA PHE A 138 10.69 14.58 -16.68
C PHE A 138 10.78 15.23 -15.29
N TYR A 139 11.98 15.66 -14.89
CA TYR A 139 12.26 16.27 -13.59
C TYR A 139 11.77 17.71 -13.48
N ASP A 140 11.70 18.44 -14.58
CA ASP A 140 11.10 19.78 -14.61
C ASP A 140 9.58 19.74 -14.40
N ARG A 141 8.92 18.68 -14.89
CA ARG A 141 7.47 18.49 -14.81
C ARG A 141 7.03 17.73 -13.56
N THR A 142 7.94 16.99 -12.93
CA THR A 142 7.65 16.11 -11.81
C THR A 142 8.38 16.57 -10.56
N GLN A 143 7.62 16.88 -9.51
CA GLN A 143 8.20 17.23 -8.22
C GLN A 143 9.10 16.11 -7.70
N ILE A 144 10.35 16.43 -7.35
CA ILE A 144 11.34 15.48 -6.83
C ILE A 144 10.78 14.70 -5.62
N GLY A 145 10.05 15.39 -4.72
CA GLY A 145 9.40 14.74 -3.58
C GLY A 145 8.40 13.64 -3.96
N ARG A 146 7.71 13.78 -5.10
CA ARG A 146 6.80 12.75 -5.63
C ARG A 146 7.56 11.53 -6.12
N VAL A 147 8.73 11.73 -6.75
CA VAL A 147 9.61 10.63 -7.17
C VAL A 147 10.16 9.89 -5.95
N MET A 148 10.62 10.63 -4.93
CA MET A 148 11.12 10.04 -3.69
C MET A 148 10.04 9.26 -2.94
N SER A 149 8.81 9.79 -2.86
CA SER A 149 7.68 9.08 -2.25
C SER A 149 7.36 7.76 -2.95
N ARG A 150 7.55 7.68 -4.28
CA ARG A 150 7.36 6.44 -5.04
C ARG A 150 8.51 5.45 -4.80
N LEU A 151 9.73 5.95 -4.67
CA LEU A 151 10.93 5.15 -4.34
C LEU A 151 10.96 4.60 -2.92
N GLN A 152 10.24 5.22 -1.98
CA GLN A 152 10.24 4.83 -0.58
C GLN A 152 8.87 4.32 -0.16
N SER A 153 7.91 5.22 0.02
CA SER A 153 6.60 4.89 0.59
C SER A 153 5.80 3.90 -0.25
N ASP A 154 5.76 4.04 -1.57
CA ASP A 154 5.01 3.09 -2.41
C ASP A 154 5.69 1.70 -2.40
N ILE A 155 7.02 1.64 -2.30
CA ILE A 155 7.78 0.39 -2.13
C ILE A 155 7.48 -0.26 -0.77
N ASP A 156 7.43 0.52 0.31
CA ASP A 156 7.10 0.02 1.66
C ASP A 156 5.66 -0.54 1.73
N VAL A 157 4.72 0.05 1.00
CA VAL A 157 3.35 -0.48 0.93
C VAL A 157 3.34 -1.85 0.22
N LEU A 158 4.11 -2.01 -0.85
CA LEU A 158 4.30 -3.31 -1.51
C LEU A 158 5.04 -4.30 -0.62
N GLU A 159 6.01 -3.83 0.16
CA GLU A 159 6.76 -4.62 1.13
C GLU A 159 5.84 -5.29 2.12
N SER A 160 5.05 -4.51 2.84
CA SER A 160 4.07 -5.02 3.81
C SER A 160 3.09 -6.03 3.18
N MET A 161 2.64 -5.78 1.94
CA MET A 161 1.72 -6.67 1.23
C MET A 161 2.37 -8.01 0.85
N LEU A 162 3.64 -7.98 0.42
CA LEU A 162 4.39 -9.18 0.04
C LEU A 162 4.89 -9.95 1.26
N SER A 163 5.38 -9.28 2.31
CA SER A 163 5.94 -9.97 3.48
C SER A 163 4.88 -10.64 4.33
N SER A 164 3.69 -10.02 4.46
CA SER A 164 2.66 -10.47 5.39
C SER A 164 1.26 -10.61 4.78
N GLY A 165 0.85 -9.69 3.90
CA GLY A 165 -0.55 -9.59 3.47
C GLY A 165 -1.07 -10.75 2.63
N LEU A 166 -0.38 -11.10 1.54
CA LEU A 166 -0.90 -12.04 0.54
C LEU A 166 -1.05 -13.48 1.07
N LEU A 167 0.00 -14.01 1.70
CA LEU A 167 -0.04 -15.37 2.26
C LEU A 167 -0.94 -15.48 3.48
N SER A 168 -1.01 -14.44 4.33
CA SER A 168 -1.98 -14.43 5.45
C SER A 168 -3.40 -14.51 4.91
N MET A 169 -3.75 -13.72 3.88
CA MET A 169 -5.08 -13.75 3.28
C MET A 169 -5.41 -15.13 2.67
N LEU A 170 -4.48 -15.73 1.92
CA LEU A 170 -4.66 -17.06 1.34
C LEU A 170 -4.73 -18.17 2.41
N GLY A 171 -3.87 -18.11 3.42
CA GLY A 171 -3.87 -19.03 4.55
C GLY A 171 -5.15 -18.93 5.38
N SER A 172 -5.64 -17.70 5.59
CA SER A 172 -6.92 -17.45 6.24
C SER A 172 -8.08 -18.05 5.44
N LEU A 173 -8.14 -17.85 4.12
CA LEU A 173 -9.16 -18.48 3.27
C LEU A 173 -9.10 -20.01 3.33
N LEU A 174 -7.90 -20.59 3.23
CA LEU A 174 -7.70 -22.04 3.31
C LEU A 174 -8.11 -22.59 4.69
N SER A 175 -7.74 -21.90 5.76
CA SER A 175 -8.09 -22.28 7.13
C SER A 175 -9.61 -22.22 7.36
N LEU A 176 -10.29 -21.19 6.85
CA LEU A 176 -11.74 -21.04 6.95
C LEU A 176 -12.45 -22.20 6.25
N VAL A 177 -12.07 -22.48 4.99
CA VAL A 177 -12.63 -23.60 4.22
C VAL A 177 -12.36 -24.92 4.91
N GLY A 178 -11.15 -25.13 5.42
CA GLY A 178 -10.80 -26.36 6.10
C GLY A 178 -11.49 -26.52 7.46
N ILE A 179 -11.73 -25.45 8.22
CA ILE A 179 -12.52 -25.50 9.47
C ILE A 179 -13.96 -25.91 9.16
N VAL A 180 -14.58 -25.31 8.13
CA VAL A 180 -15.92 -25.68 7.67
C VAL A 180 -15.97 -27.14 7.27
N ALA A 181 -15.01 -27.60 6.46
CA ALA A 181 -14.92 -28.98 6.03
C ALA A 181 -14.74 -29.95 7.21
N ALA A 182 -13.86 -29.62 8.17
CA ALA A 182 -13.63 -30.42 9.37
C ALA A 182 -14.88 -30.53 10.25
N MET A 183 -15.59 -29.42 10.48
CA MET A 183 -16.84 -29.42 11.25
C MET A 183 -17.92 -30.26 10.57
N LEU A 184 -18.11 -30.11 9.25
CA LEU A 184 -19.08 -30.90 8.49
C LEU A 184 -18.73 -32.40 8.49
N ALA A 185 -17.44 -32.73 8.41
CA ALA A 185 -16.96 -34.11 8.46
C ALA A 185 -17.15 -34.76 9.84
N LEU A 186 -17.03 -33.98 10.93
CA LEU A 186 -17.29 -34.46 12.29
C LEU A 186 -18.78 -34.71 12.56
N ASN A 187 -19.64 -33.73 12.28
CA ASN A 187 -21.08 -33.87 12.40
C ASN A 187 -21.81 -32.76 11.61
N ALA A 188 -22.34 -33.10 10.43
CA ALA A 188 -22.99 -32.12 9.56
C ALA A 188 -24.21 -31.42 10.19
N PRO A 189 -25.15 -32.10 10.90
CA PRO A 189 -26.26 -31.42 11.57
C PRO A 189 -25.82 -30.39 12.61
N LEU A 190 -24.86 -30.74 13.47
CA LEU A 190 -24.33 -29.84 14.50
C LEU A 190 -23.55 -28.67 13.88
N ALA A 191 -22.81 -28.90 12.79
CA ALA A 191 -22.12 -27.85 12.05
C ALA A 191 -23.08 -26.85 11.41
N LEU A 192 -24.11 -27.32 10.71
CA LEU A 192 -25.14 -26.46 10.12
C LEU A 192 -25.88 -25.63 11.18
N LEU A 193 -26.19 -26.24 12.33
CA LEU A 193 -26.76 -25.55 13.48
C LEU A 193 -25.84 -24.44 13.99
N SER A 194 -24.53 -24.72 14.09
CA SER A 194 -23.53 -23.73 14.51
C SER A 194 -23.39 -22.59 13.49
N PHE A 195 -23.56 -22.89 12.20
CA PHE A 195 -23.50 -21.89 11.12
C PHE A 195 -24.74 -20.99 11.03
N THR A 196 -25.83 -21.28 11.75
CA THR A 196 -27.02 -20.39 11.82
C THR A 196 -26.69 -19.01 12.38
N VAL A 197 -25.57 -18.89 13.09
CA VAL A 197 -25.07 -17.64 13.67
C VAL A 197 -24.36 -16.76 12.61
N LEU A 198 -23.93 -17.32 11.48
CA LEU A 198 -23.20 -16.58 10.44
C LEU A 198 -24.02 -15.47 9.76
N PRO A 199 -25.30 -15.67 9.38
CA PRO A 199 -26.13 -14.59 8.85
C PRO A 199 -26.28 -13.43 9.83
N ILE A 200 -26.41 -13.72 11.13
CA ILE A 200 -26.50 -12.70 12.19
C ILE A 200 -25.20 -11.88 12.24
N MET A 201 -24.05 -12.56 12.21
CA MET A 201 -22.75 -11.89 12.15
C MET A 201 -22.61 -11.01 10.90
N PHE A 202 -23.04 -11.49 9.73
CA PHE A 202 -22.98 -10.72 8.49
C PHE A 202 -23.83 -9.45 8.58
N VAL A 203 -25.03 -9.54 9.14
CA VAL A 203 -25.91 -8.38 9.37
C VAL A 203 -25.25 -7.38 10.34
N ILE A 204 -24.68 -7.86 11.45
CA ILE A 204 -23.95 -7.02 12.40
C ILE A 204 -22.79 -6.31 11.71
N ALA A 205 -21.96 -7.04 10.95
CA ALA A 205 -20.81 -6.49 10.24
C ALA A 205 -21.24 -5.46 9.19
N ALA A 206 -22.25 -5.76 8.38
CA ALA A 206 -22.77 -4.87 7.34
C ALA A 206 -23.37 -3.59 7.93
N PHE A 207 -24.09 -3.69 9.05
CA PHE A 207 -24.61 -2.53 9.76
C PHE A 207 -23.46 -1.71 10.34
N TRP A 208 -22.57 -2.34 11.13
CA TRP A 208 -21.39 -1.71 11.72
C TRP A 208 -20.54 -0.97 10.70
N GLN A 209 -20.25 -1.60 9.56
CA GLN A 209 -19.44 -1.01 8.49
C GLN A 209 -20.00 0.33 8.00
N ARG A 210 -21.34 0.45 7.88
CA ARG A 210 -21.98 1.71 7.47
C ARG A 210 -21.77 2.83 8.49
N PHE A 211 -21.86 2.53 9.78
CA PHE A 211 -21.61 3.52 10.85
C PHE A 211 -20.13 3.85 10.97
N ALA A 212 -19.27 2.84 10.91
CA ALA A 212 -17.82 2.99 10.96
C ALA A 212 -17.31 3.89 9.82
N GLN A 213 -17.75 3.64 8.57
CA GLN A 213 -17.37 4.47 7.43
C GLN A 213 -17.76 5.95 7.62
N ARG A 214 -18.95 6.23 8.14
CA ARG A 214 -19.39 7.60 8.42
C ARG A 214 -18.56 8.26 9.51
N SER A 215 -18.34 7.57 10.63
CA SER A 215 -17.57 8.12 11.74
C SER A 215 -16.12 8.37 11.37
N PHE A 216 -15.45 7.40 10.72
CA PHE A 216 -14.07 7.55 10.28
C PHE A 216 -13.88 8.59 9.18
N ARG A 217 -14.91 8.87 8.39
CA ARG A 217 -14.91 9.97 7.42
C ARG A 217 -14.92 11.32 8.14
N ARG A 218 -15.80 11.51 9.12
CA ARG A 218 -15.84 12.73 9.95
C ARG A 218 -14.51 12.98 10.66
N THR A 219 -13.92 11.94 11.25
CA THR A 219 -12.60 12.03 11.90
C THR A 219 -11.53 12.50 10.91
N ARG A 220 -11.53 11.99 9.68
CA ARG A 220 -10.61 12.43 8.62
C ARG A 220 -10.83 13.89 8.20
N GLY A 221 -12.08 14.33 8.09
CA GLY A 221 -12.40 15.75 7.86
C GLY A 221 -11.92 16.65 9.00
N ALA A 222 -12.17 16.23 10.25
CA ALA A 222 -11.78 16.97 11.44
C ALA A 222 -10.26 17.17 11.55
N ILE A 223 -9.48 16.10 11.39
CA ILE A 223 -8.01 16.20 11.42
C ILE A 223 -7.46 17.04 10.25
N SER A 224 -8.09 16.98 9.07
CA SER A 224 -7.71 17.82 7.92
C SER A 224 -7.88 19.31 8.24
N MET A 225 -9.00 19.71 8.86
CA MET A 225 -9.23 21.10 9.30
C MET A 225 -8.21 21.55 10.35
N VAL A 226 -7.86 20.68 11.30
CA VAL A 226 -6.82 20.96 12.30
C VAL A 226 -5.46 21.20 11.61
N ASN A 227 -5.06 20.31 10.70
CA ASN A 227 -3.79 20.43 9.97
C ASN A 227 -3.74 21.66 9.07
N ALA A 228 -4.83 21.97 8.35
CA ALA A 228 -4.92 23.16 7.50
C ALA A 228 -4.80 24.45 8.32
N THR A 229 -5.50 24.53 9.45
CA THR A 229 -5.45 25.69 10.34
C THR A 229 -4.07 25.83 10.99
N LEU A 230 -3.44 24.72 11.37
CA LEU A 230 -2.07 24.73 11.88
C LEU A 230 -1.08 25.25 10.83
N GLN A 231 -1.20 24.80 9.58
CA GLN A 231 -0.38 25.26 8.47
C GLN A 231 -0.57 26.76 8.22
N GLU A 232 -1.82 27.24 8.16
CA GLU A 232 -2.16 28.66 7.99
C GLU A 232 -1.57 29.52 9.12
N ASN A 233 -1.71 29.08 10.37
CA ASN A 233 -1.17 29.79 11.53
C ASN A 233 0.36 29.86 11.48
N ILE A 234 1.06 28.75 11.18
CA ILE A 234 2.52 28.72 11.12
C ILE A 234 3.04 29.58 9.95
N SER A 235 2.46 29.45 8.76
CA SER A 235 2.84 30.26 7.60
C SER A 235 2.52 31.75 7.81
N GLY A 236 1.43 32.06 8.51
CA GLY A 236 0.95 33.41 8.81
C GLY A 236 1.51 34.02 10.09
N MET A 237 2.51 33.42 10.74
CA MET A 237 2.91 33.79 12.10
C MET A 237 3.33 35.25 12.25
N ARG A 238 4.02 35.81 11.24
CA ARG A 238 4.37 37.24 11.25
C ARG A 238 3.13 38.15 11.28
N VAL A 239 2.08 37.77 10.55
CA VAL A 239 0.82 38.53 10.48
C VAL A 239 0.05 38.42 11.80
N ILE A 240 0.01 37.21 12.38
CA ILE A 240 -0.63 36.97 13.67
C ILE A 240 0.03 37.81 14.76
N GLN A 241 1.37 37.81 14.83
CA GLN A 241 2.13 38.61 15.79
C GLN A 241 2.01 40.12 15.53
N SER A 242 2.04 40.57 14.27
CA SER A 242 1.90 42.00 13.97
C SER A 242 0.53 42.56 14.34
N LEU A 243 -0.49 41.70 14.40
CA LEU A 243 -1.86 42.05 14.77
C LEU A 243 -2.20 41.69 16.22
N VAL A 244 -1.28 41.10 16.98
CA VAL A 244 -1.46 40.63 18.36
C VAL A 244 -2.71 39.75 18.50
N ARG A 245 -2.81 38.72 17.63
CA ARG A 245 -3.97 37.82 17.52
C ARG A 245 -3.74 36.42 18.06
N GLU A 246 -2.66 36.19 18.80
CA GLU A 246 -2.24 34.86 19.28
C GLU A 246 -3.34 34.16 20.08
N ASP A 247 -3.92 34.83 21.08
CA ASP A 247 -4.98 34.25 21.93
C ASP A 247 -6.23 33.92 21.13
N ARG A 248 -6.61 34.79 20.18
CA ARG A 248 -7.77 34.55 19.32
C ARG A 248 -7.56 33.35 18.40
N ASN A 249 -6.39 33.24 17.79
CA ASN A 249 -6.07 32.11 16.92
C ASN A 249 -5.94 30.81 17.71
N ARG A 250 -5.49 30.89 18.97
CA ARG A 250 -5.50 29.77 19.91
C ARG A 250 -6.93 29.31 20.23
N ASP A 251 -7.83 30.22 20.56
CA ASP A 251 -9.24 29.87 20.84
C ASP A 251 -9.92 29.23 19.62
N GLU A 252 -9.69 29.80 18.42
CA GLU A 252 -10.19 29.23 17.15
C GLU A 252 -9.61 27.82 16.88
N PHE A 253 -8.34 27.58 17.23
CA PHE A 253 -7.70 26.27 17.12
C PHE A 253 -8.22 25.27 18.16
N ASP A 254 -8.42 25.69 19.41
CA ASP A 254 -8.91 24.84 20.50
C ASP A 254 -10.32 24.32 20.20
N GLU A 255 -11.17 25.12 19.54
CA GLU A 255 -12.49 24.68 19.08
C GLU A 255 -12.40 23.56 18.03
N LEU A 256 -11.55 23.73 17.01
CA LEU A 256 -11.32 22.71 15.98
C LEU A 256 -10.71 21.44 16.56
N ASN A 257 -9.80 21.59 17.52
CA ASN A 257 -9.17 20.46 18.19
C ASN A 257 -10.18 19.71 19.09
N ALA A 258 -11.10 20.42 19.75
CA ALA A 258 -12.19 19.80 20.49
C ALA A 258 -13.15 19.03 19.57
N TYR A 259 -13.48 19.57 18.38
CA TYR A 259 -14.25 18.84 17.37
C TYR A 259 -13.52 17.57 16.89
N ASN A 260 -12.21 17.66 16.63
CA ASN A 260 -11.39 16.51 16.27
C ASN A 260 -11.36 15.46 17.40
N ARG A 261 -11.26 15.87 18.67
CA ARG A 261 -11.37 14.97 19.82
C ARG A 261 -12.72 14.26 19.85
N ASP A 262 -13.82 15.00 19.72
CA ASP A 262 -15.17 14.45 19.86
C ASP A 262 -15.51 13.46 18.73
N THR A 263 -15.12 13.77 17.50
CA THR A 263 -15.25 12.85 16.35
C THR A 263 -14.37 11.60 16.50
N ASN A 264 -13.17 11.73 17.06
CA ASN A 264 -12.33 10.57 17.40
C ASN A 264 -12.98 9.71 18.49
N LEU A 265 -13.54 10.31 19.55
CA LEU A 265 -14.24 9.56 20.60
C LEU A 265 -15.46 8.82 20.04
N GLU A 266 -16.24 9.42 19.13
CA GLU A 266 -17.35 8.76 18.43
C GLU A 266 -16.83 7.55 17.62
N ALA A 267 -15.78 7.75 16.82
CA ALA A 267 -15.17 6.69 16.00
C ALA A 267 -14.59 5.55 16.86
N SER A 268 -13.93 5.88 17.97
CA SER A 268 -13.40 4.90 18.91
C SER A 268 -14.51 4.08 19.57
N ARG A 269 -15.66 4.69 19.93
CA ARG A 269 -16.82 3.94 20.44
C ARG A 269 -17.36 2.97 19.40
N VAL A 270 -17.50 3.41 18.16
CA VAL A 270 -17.95 2.53 17.06
C VAL A 270 -16.94 1.39 16.86
N ALA A 271 -15.64 1.67 16.85
CA ALA A 271 -14.59 0.66 16.71
C ALA A 271 -14.56 -0.35 17.88
N ALA A 272 -14.76 0.11 19.12
CA ALA A 272 -14.74 -0.75 20.30
C ALA A 272 -15.89 -1.76 20.36
N LEU A 273 -17.01 -1.50 19.66
CA LEU A 273 -18.19 -2.37 19.71
C LEU A 273 -18.07 -3.66 18.88
N ILE A 274 -17.24 -3.71 17.83
CA ILE A 274 -17.25 -4.85 16.91
C ILE A 274 -16.69 -6.14 17.54
N LEU A 275 -15.61 -6.05 18.33
CA LEU A 275 -14.97 -7.22 18.92
C LEU A 275 -15.89 -7.92 19.94
N PRO A 276 -16.51 -7.21 20.92
CA PRO A 276 -17.47 -7.81 21.83
C PRO A 276 -18.68 -8.40 21.12
N LEU A 277 -19.19 -7.75 20.06
CA LEU A 277 -20.32 -8.29 19.29
C LEU A 277 -19.96 -9.63 18.63
N VAL A 278 -18.77 -9.75 18.05
CA VAL A 278 -18.28 -11.02 17.48
C VAL A 278 -18.08 -12.08 18.56
N GLU A 279 -17.57 -11.71 19.74
CA GLU A 279 -17.41 -12.64 20.87
C GLU A 279 -18.75 -13.16 21.40
N VAL A 280 -19.76 -12.29 21.52
CA VAL A 280 -21.12 -12.69 21.92
C VAL A 280 -21.73 -13.65 20.90
N VAL A 281 -21.58 -13.36 19.62
CA VAL A 281 -22.01 -14.22 18.51
C VAL A 281 -21.29 -15.59 18.59
N ALA A 282 -19.98 -15.60 18.80
CA ALA A 282 -19.20 -16.83 18.99
C ALA A 282 -19.65 -17.62 20.23
N ALA A 283 -19.91 -16.94 21.34
CA ALA A 283 -20.41 -17.56 22.57
C ALA A 283 -21.81 -18.16 22.39
N ILE A 284 -22.70 -17.50 21.65
CA ILE A 284 -24.01 -18.04 21.28
C ILE A 284 -23.86 -19.29 20.43
N ALA A 285 -22.96 -19.28 19.44
CA ALA A 285 -22.67 -20.47 18.63
C ALA A 285 -22.20 -21.62 19.51
N ILE A 286 -21.22 -21.38 20.40
CA ILE A 286 -20.73 -22.38 21.36
C ILE A 286 -21.88 -22.88 22.26
N ALA A 287 -22.73 -22.00 22.79
CA ALA A 287 -23.84 -22.37 23.65
C ALA A 287 -24.85 -23.27 22.92
N ILE A 288 -25.23 -22.93 21.69
CA ILE A 288 -26.11 -23.75 20.84
C ILE A 288 -25.46 -25.12 20.59
N THR A 289 -24.17 -25.15 20.25
CA THR A 289 -23.41 -26.38 20.01
C THR A 289 -23.34 -27.25 21.25
N VAL A 290 -23.08 -26.68 22.44
CA VAL A 290 -23.00 -27.42 23.70
C VAL A 290 -24.37 -27.93 24.14
N LEU A 291 -25.45 -27.15 24.01
CA LEU A 291 -26.80 -27.57 24.38
C LEU A 291 -27.29 -28.70 23.48
N TYR A 292 -27.26 -28.50 22.16
CA TYR A 292 -27.72 -29.52 21.21
C TYR A 292 -26.76 -30.71 21.12
N GLY A 293 -25.45 -30.44 21.09
CA GLY A 293 -24.42 -31.47 21.11
C GLY A 293 -24.42 -32.28 22.39
N GLY A 294 -24.75 -31.68 23.54
CA GLY A 294 -24.95 -32.40 24.80
C GLY A 294 -26.10 -33.41 24.72
N VAL A 295 -27.21 -33.06 24.04
CA VAL A 295 -28.29 -34.02 23.75
C VAL A 295 -27.79 -35.15 22.85
N LEU A 296 -27.05 -34.85 21.78
CA LEU A 296 -26.47 -35.87 20.90
C LEU A 296 -25.50 -36.81 21.64
N VAL A 297 -24.70 -36.25 22.56
CA VAL A 297 -23.82 -37.04 23.44
C VAL A 297 -24.64 -37.94 24.36
N SER A 298 -25.70 -37.42 24.97
CA SER A 298 -26.58 -38.24 25.84
C SER A 298 -27.28 -39.38 25.09
N GLN A 299 -27.54 -39.19 23.79
CA GLN A 299 -28.11 -40.20 22.90
C GLN A 299 -27.05 -41.16 22.31
N GLY A 300 -25.77 -40.95 22.59
CA GLY A 300 -24.67 -41.76 22.06
C GLY A 300 -24.37 -41.54 20.57
N THR A 301 -24.97 -40.53 19.93
CA THR A 301 -24.76 -40.22 18.50
C THR A 301 -23.54 -39.33 18.26
N LEU A 302 -23.04 -38.68 19.31
CA LEU A 302 -21.82 -37.87 19.31
C LEU A 302 -20.95 -38.23 20.52
N LYS A 303 -19.64 -38.16 20.38
CA LYS A 303 -18.72 -38.36 21.51
C LYS A 303 -18.37 -37.02 22.18
N VAL A 304 -17.98 -37.06 23.45
CA VAL A 304 -17.67 -35.87 24.26
C VAL A 304 -16.50 -35.07 23.67
N GLY A 305 -15.45 -35.76 23.24
CA GLY A 305 -14.28 -35.17 22.61
C GLY A 305 -14.60 -34.51 21.28
N ALA A 306 -15.48 -35.10 20.47
CA ALA A 306 -16.00 -34.46 19.26
C ALA A 306 -16.71 -33.14 19.58
N LEU A 307 -17.52 -33.09 20.66
CA LEU A 307 -18.17 -31.86 21.12
C LEU A 307 -17.15 -30.78 21.55
N VAL A 308 -16.08 -31.17 22.25
CA VAL A 308 -14.99 -30.25 22.62
C VAL A 308 -14.21 -29.77 21.39
N ALA A 309 -13.93 -30.64 20.42
CA ALA A 309 -13.30 -30.24 19.16
C ALA A 309 -14.15 -29.20 18.42
N PHE A 310 -15.48 -29.36 18.42
CA PHE A 310 -16.43 -28.42 17.84
C PHE A 310 -16.33 -27.01 18.44
N THR A 311 -16.29 -26.89 19.77
CA THR A 311 -16.19 -25.57 20.43
C THR A 311 -14.87 -24.88 20.13
N LEU A 312 -13.77 -25.64 20.00
CA LEU A 312 -12.46 -25.13 19.59
C LEU A 312 -12.46 -24.66 18.12
N TYR A 313 -13.11 -25.39 17.21
CA TYR A 313 -13.26 -24.96 15.82
C TYR A 313 -14.09 -23.69 15.69
N ILE A 314 -15.17 -23.55 16.47
CA ILE A 314 -16.00 -22.33 16.46
C ILE A 314 -15.18 -21.10 16.85
N ASN A 315 -14.35 -21.17 17.89
CA ASN A 315 -13.48 -20.05 18.27
C ASN A 315 -12.55 -19.63 17.13
N ARG A 316 -11.94 -20.61 16.45
CA ARG A 316 -10.98 -20.38 15.35
C ARG A 316 -11.63 -19.93 14.05
N PHE A 317 -12.92 -20.16 13.87
CA PHE A 317 -13.64 -19.81 12.66
C PHE A 317 -13.68 -18.28 12.42
N PHE A 318 -13.67 -17.48 13.49
CA PHE A 318 -13.82 -16.02 13.40
C PHE A 318 -12.52 -15.28 13.07
N ASP A 319 -11.36 -15.83 13.40
CA ASP A 319 -10.06 -15.16 13.19
C ASP A 319 -9.76 -14.93 11.69
N PRO A 320 -9.93 -15.91 10.79
CA PRO A 320 -9.65 -15.72 9.36
C PRO A 320 -10.51 -14.64 8.72
N ILE A 321 -11.76 -14.51 9.16
CA ILE A 321 -12.70 -13.49 8.64
C ILE A 321 -12.19 -12.08 8.97
N ARG A 322 -11.66 -11.90 10.18
CA ARG A 322 -11.06 -10.64 10.62
C ARG A 322 -9.80 -10.33 9.82
N GLU A 323 -8.90 -11.31 9.66
CA GLU A 323 -7.67 -11.14 8.87
C GLU A 323 -7.97 -10.76 7.41
N ILE A 324 -8.87 -11.48 6.74
CA ILE A 324 -9.25 -11.20 5.34
C ILE A 324 -9.74 -9.75 5.19
N SER A 325 -10.54 -9.27 6.14
CA SER A 325 -11.08 -7.90 6.12
C SER A 325 -9.98 -6.83 6.25
N GLN A 326 -8.99 -7.06 7.13
CA GLN A 326 -7.87 -6.14 7.32
C GLN A 326 -6.95 -6.14 6.09
N GLN A 327 -6.60 -7.33 5.59
CA GLN A 327 -5.70 -7.51 4.46
C GLN A 327 -6.29 -7.00 3.14
N TYR A 328 -7.61 -7.02 2.98
CA TYR A 328 -8.26 -6.45 1.79
C TYR A 328 -7.93 -4.96 1.60
N SER A 329 -7.88 -4.18 2.69
CA SER A 329 -7.49 -2.77 2.62
C SER A 329 -6.03 -2.58 2.20
N GLN A 330 -5.15 -3.46 2.66
CA GLN A 330 -3.72 -3.45 2.32
C GLN A 330 -3.52 -3.81 0.84
N LEU A 331 -4.27 -4.80 0.34
CA LEU A 331 -4.27 -5.20 -1.07
C LEU A 331 -4.67 -4.03 -1.99
N GLN A 332 -5.68 -3.26 -1.61
CA GLN A 332 -6.09 -2.07 -2.38
C GLN A 332 -4.99 -1.00 -2.42
N ARG A 333 -4.38 -0.69 -1.27
CA ARG A 333 -3.27 0.28 -1.19
C ARG A 333 -2.07 -0.17 -2.02
N ALA A 334 -1.72 -1.45 -1.92
CA ALA A 334 -0.64 -2.06 -2.70
C ALA A 334 -0.91 -1.98 -4.21
N GLY A 335 -2.16 -2.19 -4.65
CA GLY A 335 -2.54 -2.04 -6.06
C GLY A 335 -2.26 -0.63 -6.61
N VAL A 336 -2.63 0.42 -5.85
CA VAL A 336 -2.38 1.82 -6.24
C VAL A 336 -0.89 2.15 -6.22
N ALA A 337 -0.14 1.67 -5.23
CA ALA A 337 1.30 1.85 -5.14
C ALA A 337 2.03 1.20 -6.34
N ALA A 338 1.65 -0.04 -6.69
CA ALA A 338 2.22 -0.71 -7.86
C ALA A 338 1.84 -0.01 -9.18
N GLU A 339 0.62 0.52 -9.33
CA GLU A 339 0.24 1.32 -10.51
C GLU A 339 1.19 2.52 -10.67
N ARG A 340 1.49 3.25 -9.59
CA ARG A 340 2.38 4.42 -9.62
C ARG A 340 3.84 4.07 -9.90
N ILE A 341 4.32 2.95 -9.40
CA ILE A 341 5.67 2.44 -9.67
C ILE A 341 5.80 2.09 -11.15
N PHE A 342 4.86 1.32 -11.70
CA PHE A 342 4.89 0.97 -13.12
C PHE A 342 4.65 2.17 -14.03
N GLN A 343 3.89 3.18 -13.61
CA GLN A 343 3.82 4.46 -14.34
C GLN A 343 5.19 5.11 -14.51
N ILE A 344 6.11 5.03 -13.52
CA ILE A 344 7.49 5.50 -13.70
C ILE A 344 8.24 4.58 -14.67
N LEU A 345 8.23 3.27 -14.43
CA LEU A 345 8.99 2.30 -15.24
C LEU A 345 8.55 2.27 -16.71
N GLU A 346 7.34 2.73 -17.00
CA GLU A 346 6.76 2.82 -18.34
C GLU A 346 6.79 4.25 -18.92
N THR A 347 7.30 5.23 -18.17
CA THR A 347 7.45 6.61 -18.68
C THR A 347 8.45 6.59 -19.84
N PRO A 348 8.06 7.01 -21.06
CA PRO A 348 8.97 6.95 -22.20
C PRO A 348 10.21 7.82 -21.94
N VAL A 349 11.38 7.26 -22.21
CA VAL A 349 12.62 8.05 -22.27
C VAL A 349 12.57 8.90 -23.53
N ASP A 350 12.34 10.21 -23.36
CA ASP A 350 12.14 11.16 -24.47
C ASP A 350 13.39 11.32 -25.35
N ILE A 351 14.58 11.32 -24.75
CA ILE A 351 15.85 11.58 -25.44
C ILE A 351 16.65 10.29 -25.47
N LYS A 352 16.65 9.64 -26.63
CA LYS A 352 17.43 8.42 -26.89
C LYS A 352 18.49 8.70 -27.95
N ASP A 353 19.59 7.97 -27.84
CA ASP A 353 20.56 7.91 -28.91
C ASP A 353 19.90 7.20 -30.12
N LYS A 354 20.17 7.69 -31.33
CA LYS A 354 19.75 7.00 -32.54
C LYS A 354 20.45 5.63 -32.62
N LEU A 355 19.83 4.67 -33.31
CA LEU A 355 20.40 3.32 -33.48
C LEU A 355 21.77 3.35 -34.18
N ASP A 356 21.96 4.34 -35.05
CA ASP A 356 23.15 4.63 -35.84
C ASP A 356 23.96 5.81 -35.28
N ALA A 357 23.71 6.23 -34.04
CA ALA A 357 24.43 7.34 -33.44
C ALA A 357 25.92 7.04 -33.32
N GLU A 358 26.75 7.92 -33.87
CA GLU A 358 28.20 7.75 -33.86
C GLU A 358 28.80 8.22 -32.53
N LYS A 359 30.00 7.75 -32.22
CA LYS A 359 30.77 8.30 -31.10
C LYS A 359 31.38 9.63 -31.55
N LEU A 360 31.03 10.72 -30.88
CA LEU A 360 31.58 12.04 -31.19
C LEU A 360 33.11 12.01 -31.00
N PRO A 361 33.91 12.44 -32.00
CA PRO A 361 35.35 12.55 -31.86
C PRO A 361 35.73 13.67 -30.88
N GLN A 362 37.03 13.85 -30.65
CA GLN A 362 37.51 14.91 -29.77
C GLN A 362 37.11 16.29 -30.31
N ILE A 363 36.35 17.03 -29.51
CA ILE A 363 35.78 18.33 -29.87
C ILE A 363 36.87 19.41 -29.89
N ARG A 364 36.92 20.21 -30.96
CA ARG A 364 37.68 21.45 -31.09
C ARG A 364 36.97 22.62 -30.40
N GLY A 365 35.64 22.62 -30.41
CA GLY A 365 34.80 23.52 -29.63
C GLY A 365 34.02 24.55 -30.46
N GLU A 366 33.83 24.30 -31.75
CA GLU A 366 32.95 25.11 -32.59
C GLU A 366 31.49 24.72 -32.34
N VAL A 367 30.61 25.70 -32.12
CA VAL A 367 29.20 25.50 -31.80
C VAL A 367 28.35 26.32 -32.76
N GLU A 368 27.34 25.70 -33.36
CA GLU A 368 26.39 26.36 -34.26
C GLU A 368 24.95 26.01 -33.86
N PHE A 369 24.13 27.01 -33.58
CA PHE A 369 22.67 26.89 -33.56
C PHE A 369 22.16 27.37 -34.90
N ARG A 370 21.44 26.51 -35.64
CA ARG A 370 20.90 26.81 -36.96
C ARG A 370 19.38 26.70 -36.95
N ASP A 371 18.72 27.84 -37.14
CA ASP A 371 17.25 27.98 -37.21
C ASP A 371 16.52 27.24 -36.09
N VAL A 372 17.04 27.37 -34.86
CA VAL A 372 16.56 26.57 -33.73
C VAL A 372 15.22 27.10 -33.21
N VAL A 373 14.22 26.23 -33.25
CA VAL A 373 12.93 26.42 -32.58
C VAL A 373 12.83 25.44 -31.43
N PHE A 374 12.59 25.95 -30.22
CA PHE A 374 12.50 25.13 -29.02
C PHE A 374 11.36 25.55 -28.11
N SER A 375 10.74 24.55 -27.47
CA SER A 375 9.77 24.76 -26.41
C SER A 375 9.87 23.69 -25.33
N TYR A 376 9.73 24.09 -24.06
CA TYR A 376 9.51 23.15 -22.95
C TYR A 376 8.13 22.51 -23.00
N ASN A 377 7.12 23.20 -23.54
CA ASN A 377 5.76 22.69 -23.71
C ASN A 377 5.22 23.13 -25.08
N ARG A 378 4.76 22.20 -25.92
CA ARG A 378 4.58 22.39 -27.38
C ARG A 378 3.85 23.69 -27.79
N ASP A 379 3.01 24.22 -26.92
CA ASP A 379 2.16 25.39 -27.18
C ASP A 379 2.86 26.76 -26.96
N ILE A 380 3.99 26.82 -26.24
CA ILE A 380 4.67 28.09 -25.87
C ILE A 380 6.17 28.05 -26.22
N PRO A 381 6.55 28.32 -27.48
CA PRO A 381 7.95 28.41 -27.88
C PRO A 381 8.75 29.42 -27.05
N VAL A 382 9.99 29.03 -26.70
CA VAL A 382 10.96 29.82 -25.93
C VAL A 382 12.04 30.39 -26.84
N LEU A 383 12.48 29.60 -27.82
CA LEU A 383 13.41 30.03 -28.87
C LEU A 383 12.68 29.97 -30.21
N HIS A 384 12.85 31.03 -31.00
CA HIS A 384 12.27 31.21 -32.33
C HIS A 384 13.38 31.53 -33.31
N ASP A 385 13.53 30.71 -34.36
CA ASP A 385 14.49 30.89 -35.45
C ASP A 385 15.89 31.30 -34.96
N PHE A 386 16.34 30.68 -33.86
CA PHE A 386 17.52 31.10 -33.15
C PHE A 386 18.78 30.64 -33.88
N ASN A 387 19.64 31.61 -34.22
CA ASN A 387 20.88 31.41 -34.93
C ASN A 387 22.06 31.97 -34.14
N LEU A 388 23.07 31.15 -33.88
CA LEU A 388 24.27 31.54 -33.13
C LEU A 388 25.47 30.70 -33.58
N HIS A 389 26.60 31.35 -33.87
CA HIS A 389 27.86 30.69 -34.21
C HIS A 389 28.97 31.11 -33.24
N ILE A 390 29.61 30.13 -32.61
CA ILE A 390 30.72 30.30 -31.67
C ILE A 390 31.92 29.53 -32.22
N LYS A 391 33.03 30.24 -32.46
CA LYS A 391 34.26 29.62 -32.98
C LYS A 391 34.97 28.82 -31.89
N ALA A 392 35.74 27.81 -32.29
CA ALA A 392 36.60 27.06 -31.38
C ALA A 392 37.53 28.00 -30.57
N GLY A 393 37.54 27.82 -29.24
CA GLY A 393 38.31 28.64 -28.30
C GLY A 393 37.71 30.02 -27.98
N GLN A 394 36.59 30.40 -28.60
CA GLN A 394 35.92 31.67 -28.34
C GLN A 394 35.11 31.61 -27.04
N THR A 395 35.25 32.63 -26.20
CA THR A 395 34.38 32.83 -25.03
C THR A 395 33.24 33.77 -25.40
N VAL A 396 32.00 33.36 -25.14
CA VAL A 396 30.80 34.15 -25.43
C VAL A 396 29.98 34.31 -24.16
N ALA A 397 29.50 35.54 -23.92
CA ALA A 397 28.58 35.84 -22.82
C ALA A 397 27.16 36.01 -23.37
N ILE A 398 26.20 35.26 -22.81
CA ILE A 398 24.78 35.38 -23.15
C ILE A 398 24.11 36.23 -22.07
N VAL A 399 23.63 37.42 -22.44
CA VAL A 399 23.05 38.41 -21.51
C VAL A 399 21.61 38.73 -21.89
N GLY A 400 20.75 38.93 -20.90
CA GLY A 400 19.35 39.28 -21.11
C GLY A 400 18.51 39.14 -19.83
N PRO A 401 17.27 39.65 -19.81
CA PRO A 401 16.39 39.59 -18.64
C PRO A 401 16.05 38.13 -18.26
N THR A 402 15.56 37.93 -17.03
CA THR A 402 15.06 36.61 -16.58
C THR A 402 13.98 36.11 -17.53
N GLY A 403 14.04 34.85 -17.93
CA GLY A 403 13.12 34.25 -18.91
C GLY A 403 13.54 34.37 -20.39
N ALA A 404 14.62 35.09 -20.73
CA ALA A 404 15.09 35.24 -22.11
C ALA A 404 15.71 33.98 -22.76
N GLY A 405 15.52 32.77 -22.21
CA GLY A 405 16.04 31.53 -22.81
C GLY A 405 17.54 31.23 -22.59
N LYS A 406 18.25 32.00 -21.76
CA LYS A 406 19.70 31.81 -21.50
C LYS A 406 20.07 30.39 -21.04
N SER A 407 19.38 29.90 -20.00
CA SER A 407 19.58 28.54 -19.47
C SER A 407 19.13 27.47 -20.48
N THR A 408 18.16 27.80 -21.34
CA THR A 408 17.68 26.92 -22.41
C THR A 408 18.76 26.66 -23.45
N ILE A 409 19.50 27.70 -23.86
CA ILE A 409 20.63 27.56 -24.79
C ILE A 409 21.69 26.61 -24.23
N ALA A 410 22.06 26.76 -22.95
CA ALA A 410 23.00 25.86 -22.29
C ALA A 410 22.48 24.41 -22.20
N GLY A 411 21.19 24.24 -21.89
CA GLY A 411 20.55 22.92 -21.83
C GLY A 411 20.47 22.21 -23.18
N LEU A 412 20.24 22.94 -24.27
CA LEU A 412 20.23 22.41 -25.63
C LEU A 412 21.63 21.97 -26.08
N LEU A 413 22.66 22.74 -25.71
CA LEU A 413 24.06 22.40 -26.03
C LEU A 413 24.51 21.09 -25.37
N ALA A 414 24.09 20.85 -24.12
CA ALA A 414 24.33 19.60 -23.39
C ALA A 414 23.34 18.46 -23.77
N ARG A 415 22.43 18.74 -24.70
CA ARG A 415 21.32 17.86 -25.11
C ARG A 415 20.53 17.33 -23.91
N PHE A 416 20.21 18.21 -22.97
CA PHE A 416 19.21 17.93 -21.92
C PHE A 416 17.78 18.00 -22.46
N TYR A 417 17.62 18.70 -23.60
CA TYR A 417 16.41 18.77 -24.40
C TYR A 417 16.78 18.63 -25.88
N ASP A 418 15.87 18.08 -26.69
CA ASP A 418 15.99 18.09 -28.15
C ASP A 418 15.17 19.26 -28.73
N VAL A 419 15.64 19.82 -29.85
CA VAL A 419 14.96 20.91 -30.57
C VAL A 419 13.72 20.43 -31.31
N LEU A 420 12.73 21.31 -31.50
CA LEU A 420 11.55 21.01 -32.32
C LEU A 420 11.85 21.14 -33.82
N GLN A 421 12.61 22.18 -34.19
CA GLN A 421 13.08 22.44 -35.55
C GLN A 421 14.50 23.02 -35.50
N GLY A 422 15.20 22.93 -36.63
CA GLY A 422 16.60 23.34 -36.74
C GLY A 422 17.57 22.27 -36.25
N ALA A 423 18.81 22.70 -35.98
CA ALA A 423 19.89 21.84 -35.51
C ALA A 423 20.80 22.58 -34.53
N VAL A 424 21.34 21.83 -33.57
CA VAL A 424 22.45 22.27 -32.70
C VAL A 424 23.65 21.43 -33.10
N LEU A 425 24.67 22.06 -33.66
CA LEU A 425 25.86 21.41 -34.17
C LEU A 425 27.07 21.71 -33.28
N ILE A 426 27.91 20.70 -33.06
CA ILE A 426 29.23 20.83 -32.46
C ILE A 426 30.26 20.27 -33.43
N ASP A 427 31.20 21.11 -33.86
CA ASP A 427 32.18 20.82 -34.92
C ASP A 427 31.55 20.20 -36.20
N GLY A 428 30.33 20.65 -36.54
CA GLY A 428 29.57 20.17 -37.70
C GLY A 428 28.73 18.91 -37.48
N HIS A 429 28.79 18.27 -36.31
CA HIS A 429 27.93 17.14 -35.97
C HIS A 429 26.68 17.61 -35.22
N ASP A 430 25.48 17.24 -35.68
CA ASP A 430 24.26 17.48 -34.90
C ASP A 430 24.32 16.67 -33.59
N VAL A 431 24.00 17.30 -32.46
CA VAL A 431 23.98 16.65 -31.15
C VAL A 431 23.06 15.42 -31.10
N ARG A 432 22.08 15.33 -31.99
CA ARG A 432 21.15 14.19 -32.14
C ARG A 432 21.74 12.98 -32.86
N ASP A 433 22.80 13.18 -33.63
CA ASP A 433 23.44 12.14 -34.45
C ASP A 433 24.61 11.44 -33.72
N VAL A 434 24.93 11.89 -32.52
CA VAL A 434 26.00 11.32 -31.69
C VAL A 434 25.48 10.78 -30.37
N THR A 435 26.23 9.85 -29.78
CA THR A 435 25.86 9.26 -28.48
C THR A 435 25.93 10.30 -27.36
N GLN A 436 24.90 10.35 -26.50
CA GLN A 436 24.81 11.30 -25.37
C GLN A 436 26.03 11.24 -24.45
N HIS A 437 26.55 10.05 -24.21
CA HIS A 437 27.74 9.87 -23.37
C HIS A 437 28.97 10.57 -24.00
N SER A 438 29.21 10.38 -25.30
CA SER A 438 30.38 10.96 -25.99
C SER A 438 30.34 12.49 -26.07
N LEU A 439 29.13 13.06 -26.19
CA LEU A 439 28.87 14.49 -26.16
C LEU A 439 29.13 15.05 -24.76
N ARG A 440 28.45 14.51 -23.75
CA ARG A 440 28.48 15.06 -22.38
C ARG A 440 29.82 14.84 -21.67
N SER A 441 30.60 13.81 -22.03
CA SER A 441 31.94 13.61 -21.46
C SER A 441 32.94 14.71 -21.84
N GLN A 442 32.62 15.52 -22.85
CA GLN A 442 33.47 16.59 -23.36
C GLN A 442 32.94 17.99 -23.01
N ILE A 443 31.83 18.08 -22.28
CA ILE A 443 31.21 19.34 -21.86
C ILE A 443 31.38 19.50 -20.34
N GLY A 444 32.00 20.61 -19.93
CA GLY A 444 32.05 21.01 -18.53
C GLY A 444 30.92 21.99 -18.21
N VAL A 445 30.17 21.74 -17.14
CA VAL A 445 29.14 22.67 -16.64
C VAL A 445 29.52 23.11 -15.23
N VAL A 446 29.54 24.42 -15.00
CA VAL A 446 29.70 25.03 -13.68
C VAL A 446 28.44 25.86 -13.45
N LEU A 447 27.60 25.43 -12.50
CA LEU A 447 26.32 26.05 -12.15
C LEU A 447 26.44 26.97 -10.94
#